data_AF-A0A7S2Q020-F1
#
_entry.id   AF-A0A7S2Q020-F1
#
_cell.length_a   1.000
_cell.length_b   1.000
_cell.length_c   1.000
_cell.angle_alpha   90.00
_cell.angle_beta   90.00
_cell.angle_gamma   90.00
#
_symmetry.space_group_name_H-M   'P 1'
#
loop_
_entity.id
_entity.type
_entity.pdbx_description
1 polymer ?
#
loop_
_entity_poly.entity_id
_entity_poly.type
_entity_poly.pdbx_seq_one_letter_code
_entity_poly.pdbx_strand_id
1 'polypeptide(L)'
;VDIVANTAAAVAPKALDITKDFYGGMIKNYPSLLAYFNPAHNVPISENQPQALAGSIVAYASNIRDLSPLLVPAGPVMAICHRHCALCIIPPQYQVVHDNVMKSIAK
;
A
#
# COMPACT_ATOMS: atom_id res chain seq x y z
N VAL A 1 8.04 17.21 -0.47
CA VAL A 1 8.38 16.57 -1.77
C VAL A 1 9.83 16.11 -1.78
N ASP A 2 10.81 16.97 -1.47
CA ASP A 2 12.23 16.60 -1.59
C ASP A 2 12.69 15.46 -0.67
N ILE A 3 12.18 15.37 0.56
CA ILE A 3 12.48 14.24 1.46
C ILE A 3 12.12 12.93 0.77
N VAL A 4 10.88 12.80 0.28
CA VAL A 4 10.40 11.59 -0.40
C VAL A 4 11.24 11.27 -1.64
N ALA A 5 11.52 12.27 -2.47
CA ALA A 5 12.33 12.10 -3.68
C ALA A 5 13.75 11.58 -3.35
N ASN A 6 14.37 12.13 -2.31
CA ASN A 6 15.73 11.78 -1.91
C ASN A 6 15.81 10.45 -1.15
N THR A 7 14.72 10.00 -0.52
CA THR A 7 14.69 8.73 0.23
C THR A 7 14.11 7.56 -0.56
N ALA A 8 13.43 7.80 -1.69
CA ALA A 8 12.74 6.75 -2.46
C ALA A 8 13.65 5.57 -2.80
N ALA A 9 14.86 5.83 -3.30
CA ALA A 9 15.82 4.78 -3.67
C ALA A 9 16.31 3.95 -2.47
N ALA A 10 16.46 4.58 -1.29
CA ALA A 10 16.87 3.88 -0.07
C ALA A 10 15.73 3.05 0.55
N VAL A 11 14.47 3.48 0.37
CA VAL A 11 13.28 2.78 0.89
C VAL A 11 12.86 1.64 -0.04
N ALA A 12 13.01 1.78 -1.36
CA ALA A 12 12.57 0.79 -2.34
C ALA A 12 12.99 -0.67 -2.07
N PRO A 13 14.26 -1.00 -1.76
CA PRO A 13 14.66 -2.38 -1.48
C PRO A 13 14.04 -2.94 -0.20
N LYS A 14 13.57 -2.09 0.72
CA LYS A 14 12.93 -2.48 1.98
C LYS A 14 11.41 -2.50 1.91
N ALA A 15 10.82 -2.02 0.80
CA ALA A 15 9.38 -1.79 0.71
C ALA A 15 8.55 -3.05 0.92
N LEU A 16 9.02 -4.20 0.41
CA LEU A 16 8.33 -5.48 0.59
C LEU A 16 8.34 -5.95 2.06
N ASP A 17 9.46 -5.81 2.75
CA ASP A 17 9.56 -6.18 4.16
C ASP A 17 8.68 -5.28 5.04
N ILE A 18 8.67 -3.98 4.73
CA ILE A 18 7.78 -3.00 5.36
C ILE A 18 6.31 -3.39 5.17
N THR A 19 5.89 -3.73 3.94
CA THR A 19 4.48 -4.08 3.70
C THR A 19 4.09 -5.43 4.29
N LYS A 20 5.00 -6.40 4.37
CA LYS A 20 4.79 -7.67 5.08
C LYS A 20 4.57 -7.44 6.57
N ASP A 21 5.43 -6.66 7.22
CA ASP A 21 5.27 -6.31 8.65
C ASP A 21 3.98 -5.52 8.88
N PHE A 22 3.66 -4.58 7.99
CA PHE A 22 2.42 -3.80 8.03
C PHE A 22 1.17 -4.70 8.02
N TYR A 23 1.07 -5.63 7.06
CA TYR A 23 -0.09 -6.52 6.98
C TYR A 23 -0.18 -7.45 8.18
N GLY A 24 0.95 -7.97 8.67
CA GLY A 24 0.99 -8.80 9.87
C GLY A 24 0.49 -8.06 11.11
N GLY A 25 0.96 -6.81 11.32
CA GLY A 25 0.52 -5.96 12.43
C GLY A 25 -0.94 -5.54 12.29
N MET A 26 -1.36 -5.10 11.11
CA MET A 26 -2.71 -4.60 10.86
C MET A 26 -3.76 -5.70 11.08
N ILE A 27 -3.55 -6.90 10.53
CA ILE A 27 -4.51 -8.01 10.68
C ILE A 27 -4.56 -8.51 12.13
N LYS A 28 -3.41 -8.55 12.82
CA LYS A 28 -3.36 -8.92 14.24
C LYS A 28 -4.16 -7.94 15.11
N ASN A 29 -4.03 -6.65 14.85
CA ASN A 29 -4.70 -5.60 15.63
C ASN A 29 -6.17 -5.41 15.23
N TYR A 30 -6.50 -5.69 13.97
CA TYR A 30 -7.84 -5.50 13.39
C TYR A 30 -8.25 -6.72 12.54
N PRO A 31 -8.58 -7.87 13.16
CA PRO A 31 -8.92 -9.10 12.42
C PRO A 31 -10.11 -8.94 11.48
N SER A 32 -11.04 -8.03 11.79
CA SER A 32 -12.21 -7.72 10.95
C SER A 32 -11.84 -7.19 9.56
N LEU A 33 -10.61 -6.66 9.37
CA LEU A 33 -10.15 -6.20 8.07
C LEU A 33 -9.94 -7.35 7.06
N LEU A 34 -9.86 -8.59 7.51
CA LEU A 34 -9.79 -9.76 6.62
C LEU A 34 -11.01 -9.85 5.68
N ALA A 35 -12.15 -9.25 6.05
CA ALA A 35 -13.33 -9.20 5.19
C ALA A 35 -13.10 -8.45 3.85
N TYR A 36 -12.05 -7.64 3.74
CA TYR A 36 -11.70 -6.88 2.53
C TYR A 36 -10.68 -7.61 1.63
N PHE A 37 -10.15 -8.75 2.06
CA PHE A 37 -9.09 -9.47 1.36
C PHE A 37 -9.58 -10.85 0.94
N ASN A 38 -9.16 -11.29 -0.25
CA ASN A 38 -9.35 -12.67 -0.67
C ASN A 38 -8.09 -13.48 -0.31
N PRO A 39 -8.12 -14.41 0.65
CA PRO A 39 -6.93 -15.14 1.09
C PRO A 39 -6.16 -15.85 -0.03
N ALA A 40 -6.85 -16.35 -1.07
CA ALA A 40 -6.18 -17.05 -2.18
C ALA A 40 -5.28 -16.12 -3.03
N HIS A 41 -5.62 -14.83 -3.09
CA HIS A 41 -4.91 -13.84 -3.90
C HIS A 41 -4.23 -12.75 -3.07
N ASN A 42 -4.55 -12.65 -1.79
CA ASN A 42 -4.10 -11.62 -0.87
C ASN A 42 -3.68 -12.25 0.46
N VAL A 43 -3.54 -11.41 1.48
CA VAL A 43 -3.31 -11.83 2.86
C VAL A 43 -4.49 -12.63 3.42
N PRO A 44 -4.24 -13.60 4.33
CA PRO A 44 -2.94 -13.91 4.93
C PRO A 44 -2.13 -15.00 4.19
N ILE A 45 -2.65 -15.64 3.14
CA ILE A 45 -2.00 -16.82 2.52
C ILE A 45 -1.02 -16.40 1.41
N SER A 46 -1.36 -15.39 0.61
CA SER A 46 -0.56 -14.92 -0.52
C SER A 46 0.22 -13.64 -0.20
N GLU A 47 1.45 -13.55 -0.71
CA GLU A 47 2.29 -12.35 -0.61
C GLU A 47 2.01 -11.31 -1.71
N ASN A 48 1.09 -11.60 -2.63
CA ASN A 48 0.78 -10.72 -3.76
C ASN A 48 0.28 -9.34 -3.30
N GLN A 49 -0.50 -9.27 -2.20
CA GLN A 49 -1.01 -8.01 -1.68
C GLN A 49 0.09 -7.13 -1.06
N PRO A 50 0.98 -7.64 -0.17
CA PRO A 50 2.19 -6.94 0.24
C PRO A 50 3.04 -6.46 -0.93
N GLN A 51 3.22 -7.30 -1.96
CA GLN A 51 4.00 -6.96 -3.14
C GLN A 51 3.35 -5.84 -3.98
N ALA A 52 2.04 -5.91 -4.19
CA ALA A 52 1.29 -4.88 -4.90
C ALA A 52 1.33 -3.52 -4.19
N LEU A 53 1.19 -3.51 -2.85
CA LEU A 53 1.29 -2.29 -2.06
C LEU A 53 2.72 -1.72 -2.08
N ALA A 54 3.74 -2.56 -1.94
CA ALA A 54 5.14 -2.13 -2.00
C ALA A 54 5.46 -1.48 -3.36
N GLY A 55 5.04 -2.13 -4.46
CA GLY A 55 5.20 -1.57 -5.80
C GLY A 55 4.47 -0.24 -5.97
N SER A 56 3.26 -0.10 -5.43
CA SER A 56 2.48 1.15 -5.51
C SER A 56 3.14 2.30 -4.74
N ILE A 57 3.65 2.04 -3.52
CA ILE A 57 4.37 3.03 -2.72
C ILE A 57 5.67 3.47 -3.42
N VAL A 58 6.45 2.51 -3.93
CA VAL A 58 7.71 2.81 -4.63
C VAL A 58 7.47 3.58 -5.93
N ALA A 59 6.45 3.19 -6.70
CA ALA A 59 6.08 3.89 -7.93
C ALA A 59 5.67 5.34 -7.62
N TYR A 60 4.86 5.55 -6.58
CA TYR A 60 4.44 6.89 -6.17
C TYR A 60 5.61 7.74 -5.68
N ALA A 61 6.47 7.18 -4.81
CA ALA A 61 7.63 7.89 -4.28
C ALA A 61 8.65 8.25 -5.38
N SER A 62 8.88 7.34 -6.34
CA SER A 62 9.78 7.58 -7.47
C SER A 62 9.26 8.64 -8.45
N ASN A 63 7.94 8.83 -8.51
CA ASN A 63 7.27 9.80 -9.38
C ASN A 63 6.73 11.02 -8.60
N ILE A 64 7.20 11.27 -7.37
CA ILE A 64 6.60 12.28 -6.48
C ILE A 64 6.62 13.72 -7.04
N ARG A 65 7.47 14.00 -8.04
CA ARG A 65 7.54 15.30 -8.72
C ARG A 65 6.61 15.41 -9.93
N ASP A 66 6.22 14.29 -10.52
CA ASP A 66 5.26 14.22 -11.63
C ASP A 66 4.52 12.88 -11.59
N LEU A 67 3.28 12.91 -11.13
CA LEU A 67 2.43 11.72 -11.01
C LEU A 67 1.69 11.38 -12.31
N SER A 68 1.82 12.19 -13.36
CA SER A 68 1.14 11.96 -14.65
C SER A 68 1.31 10.53 -15.20
N PRO A 69 2.49 9.88 -15.10
CA PRO A 69 2.66 8.49 -15.53
C PRO A 69 1.77 7.48 -14.80
N LEU A 70 1.37 7.78 -13.56
CA LEU A 70 0.53 6.92 -12.72
C LEU A 70 -0.97 7.21 -12.87
N LEU A 71 -1.30 8.41 -13.38
CA LEU A 71 -2.67 8.95 -13.49
C LEU A 71 -3.24 8.83 -14.91
N VAL A 72 -2.58 8.11 -15.81
CA VAL A 72 -3.09 7.85 -17.16
C VAL A 72 -4.45 7.12 -17.11
N PRO A 73 -5.32 7.29 -18.11
CA PRO A 73 -6.56 6.52 -18.22
C PRO A 73 -6.28 5.01 -18.15
N ALA A 74 -7.08 4.29 -17.36
CA ALA A 74 -6.85 2.86 -17.04
C ALA A 74 -5.47 2.55 -16.43
N GLY A 75 -4.76 3.55 -15.92
CA GLY A 75 -3.49 3.43 -15.22
C GLY A 75 -3.60 2.83 -13.81
N PRO A 76 -2.47 2.70 -13.10
CA PRO A 76 -2.40 2.00 -11.82
C PRO A 76 -3.28 2.65 -10.75
N VAL A 77 -3.34 3.98 -10.66
CA VAL A 77 -4.19 4.67 -9.68
C VAL A 77 -5.67 4.39 -9.95
N MET A 78 -6.10 4.46 -11.21
CA MET A 78 -7.48 4.13 -11.60
C MET A 78 -7.85 2.68 -11.28
N ALA A 79 -6.94 1.74 -11.51
CA ALA A 79 -7.15 0.33 -11.16
C ALA A 79 -7.35 0.14 -9.65
N ILE A 80 -6.54 0.80 -8.81
CA ILE A 80 -6.67 0.78 -7.35
C ILE A 80 -7.99 1.42 -6.92
N CYS A 81 -8.33 2.59 -7.47
CA CYS A 81 -9.59 3.29 -7.19
C CYS A 81 -10.81 2.42 -7.50
N HIS A 82 -10.85 1.72 -8.64
CA HIS A 82 -11.94 0.80 -8.95
C HIS A 82 -12.09 -0.32 -7.92
N ARG A 83 -10.98 -0.83 -7.36
CA ARG A 83 -11.05 -1.87 -6.33
C ARG A 83 -11.50 -1.31 -4.99
N HIS A 84 -11.02 -0.12 -4.61
CA HIS A 84 -11.49 0.58 -3.42
C HIS A 84 -12.98 0.87 -3.48
N CYS A 85 -13.51 1.32 -4.63
CA CYS A 85 -14.94 1.53 -4.82
C CYS A 85 -15.73 0.21 -4.71
N ALA A 86 -15.27 -0.87 -5.37
CA ALA A 86 -15.93 -2.17 -5.30
C ALA A 86 -15.99 -2.75 -3.88
N LEU A 87 -14.97 -2.45 -3.06
CA LEU A 87 -14.89 -2.84 -1.66
C LEU A 87 -15.52 -1.83 -0.69
N CYS A 88 -16.14 -0.77 -1.21
CA CYS A 88 -16.74 0.31 -0.41
C CYS A 88 -15.77 0.91 0.61
N ILE A 89 -14.50 1.11 0.21
CA ILE A 89 -13.49 1.73 1.07
C ILE A 89 -13.85 3.20 1.32
N ILE A 90 -13.85 3.60 2.59
CA ILE A 90 -14.24 4.95 3.03
C ILE A 90 -13.04 5.74 3.58
N PRO A 91 -13.08 7.09 3.55
CA PRO A 91 -11.97 7.93 3.99
C PRO A 91 -11.40 7.61 5.39
N PRO A 92 -12.21 7.31 6.44
CA PRO A 92 -11.67 6.97 7.75
C PRO A 92 -10.76 5.72 7.78
N GLN A 93 -10.93 4.78 6.85
CA GLN A 93 -10.10 3.57 6.80
C GLN A 93 -8.66 3.86 6.40
N TYR A 94 -8.40 4.96 5.69
CA TYR A 94 -7.03 5.37 5.34
C TYR A 94 -6.19 5.70 6.57
N GLN A 95 -6.80 6.18 7.66
CA GLN A 95 -6.08 6.44 8.91
C GLN A 95 -5.58 5.13 9.55
N VAL A 96 -6.39 4.07 9.52
CA VAL A 96 -5.98 2.74 10.01
C VAL A 96 -4.80 2.20 9.20
N VAL A 97 -4.83 2.37 7.88
CA VAL A 97 -3.71 1.99 7.01
C VAL A 97 -2.47 2.82 7.34
N HIS A 98 -2.59 4.14 7.41
CA HIS A 98 -1.51 5.06 7.76
C HIS A 98 -0.82 4.65 9.07
N ASP A 99 -1.58 4.47 10.14
CA ASP A 99 -1.02 4.23 11.47
C ASP A 99 -0.25 2.90 11.53
N ASN A 100 -0.69 1.88 10.81
CA ASN A 100 0.01 0.60 10.76
C ASN A 100 1.23 0.67 9.82
N VAL A 101 1.13 1.33 8.65
CA VAL A 101 2.28 1.49 7.74
C VAL A 101 3.40 2.29 8.40
N MET A 102 3.06 3.39 9.08
CA MET A 102 4.06 4.23 9.75
C MET A 102 4.77 3.49 10.90
N LYS A 103 4.06 2.63 11.63
CA LYS A 103 4.68 1.75 12.64
C LYS A 103 5.68 0.77 12.03
N SER A 104 5.40 0.25 10.84
CA SER A 104 6.31 -0.66 10.13
C SER A 104 7.52 0.06 9.53
N ILE A 105 7.34 1.29 9.04
CA ILE A 105 8.46 2.12 8.53
C ILE A 105 9.42 2.54 9.66
N ALA A 106 8.91 2.73 10.87
CA ALA A 106 9.70 3.19 12.02
C ALA A 106 10.60 2.11 12.67
N LYS A 107 10.53 0.85 12.20
CA LYS A 107 11.37 -0.26 12.67
C LYS A 107 12.66 -0.34 11.88
#